data_AF-A0A077LKI7-F1
#
_entry.id   AF-A0A077LKI7-F1
#
_cell.length_a   1.000
_cell.length_b   1.000
_cell.length_c   1.000
_cell.angle_alpha   90.00
_cell.angle_beta   90.00
_cell.angle_gamma   90.00
#
_symmetry.space_group_name_H-M   'P 1'
#
loop_
_entity.id
_entity.type
_entity.pdbx_description
1 polymer ?
#
loop_
_entity_poly.entity_id
_entity_poly.type
_entity_poly.pdbx_seq_one_letter_code
_entity_poly.pdbx_strand_id
1 'polypeptide(L)'
;MSTARRWTSNSGSNALSALCYGSYKPLWLPLISLLFFRIPKVYRFMDCRSGCGACCIAPSITSPIPGMPDGKPAGVRCLHLSVEMLCGLFGRPERPDVCGGFAADEEVCGVDQADAIRLIGWWERATATT
;
A
#
# COMPACT_ATOMS: atom_id res chain seq x y z
N MET A 1 -25.04 -24.88 -18.91
CA MET A 1 -25.47 -25.86 -17.87
C MET A 1 -24.21 -26.18 -17.06
N SER A 2 -23.81 -25.33 -16.12
CA SER A 2 -24.35 -25.16 -14.75
C SER A 2 -24.05 -26.38 -13.86
N THR A 3 -23.04 -26.28 -13.01
CA THR A 3 -22.97 -27.02 -11.74
C THR A 3 -22.23 -26.20 -10.68
N ALA A 4 -22.90 -25.15 -10.20
CA ALA A 4 -22.62 -24.60 -8.89
C ALA A 4 -23.20 -25.55 -7.84
N ARG A 5 -22.35 -26.13 -6.97
CA ARG A 5 -22.79 -26.89 -5.80
C ARG A 5 -22.77 -26.01 -4.56
N ARG A 6 -24.00 -25.71 -4.14
CA ARG A 6 -24.53 -25.44 -2.80
C ARG A 6 -23.72 -26.04 -1.64
N TRP A 7 -23.47 -25.21 -0.62
CA TRP A 7 -23.45 -25.64 0.78
C TRP A 7 -24.24 -24.62 1.62
N THR A 8 -25.08 -25.18 2.48
CA THR A 8 -26.10 -24.56 3.32
C THR A 8 -25.59 -24.41 4.75
N SER A 9 -25.98 -23.35 5.45
CA SER A 9 -26.56 -23.51 6.79
C SER A 9 -27.31 -22.26 7.23
N ASN A 10 -28.45 -22.56 7.82
CA ASN A 10 -29.54 -21.70 8.25
C ASN A 10 -29.40 -21.44 9.75
N SER A 11 -29.68 -20.22 10.22
CA SER A 11 -30.21 -20.02 11.57
C SER A 11 -30.53 -18.54 11.82
N GLY A 12 -31.80 -18.19 11.62
CA GLY A 12 -32.37 -17.02 12.28
C GLY A 12 -32.54 -17.26 13.78
N SER A 13 -32.65 -16.18 14.55
CA SER A 13 -33.49 -16.06 15.76
C SER A 13 -33.40 -14.64 16.31
N ASN A 14 -34.47 -13.87 16.13
CA ASN A 14 -34.80 -12.73 16.99
C ASN A 14 -35.35 -13.29 18.30
N ALA A 15 -34.86 -12.81 19.44
CA ALA A 15 -35.55 -12.94 20.72
C ALA A 15 -35.21 -11.76 21.62
N LEU A 16 -36.26 -10.98 21.91
CA LEU A 16 -36.33 -9.89 22.87
C LEU A 16 -36.17 -10.43 24.29
N SER A 17 -35.31 -9.80 25.08
CA SER A 17 -35.41 -9.83 26.55
C SER A 17 -35.02 -8.46 27.09
N ALA A 18 -36.06 -7.72 27.49
CA ALA A 18 -35.99 -6.52 28.29
C ALA A 18 -35.60 -6.83 29.75
N LEU A 19 -35.30 -5.75 30.49
CA LEU A 19 -35.15 -5.62 31.95
C LEU A 19 -33.71 -5.74 32.47
N CYS A 20 -33.07 -4.58 32.68
CA CYS A 20 -33.00 -3.98 34.01
C CYS A 20 -32.18 -2.67 33.96
N TYR A 21 -32.87 -1.55 34.12
CA TYR A 21 -32.27 -0.25 34.41
C TYR A 21 -31.59 -0.29 35.77
N GLY A 22 -30.27 -0.12 35.79
CA GLY A 22 -29.48 0.14 36.98
C GLY A 22 -28.77 1.49 36.85
N SER A 23 -29.32 2.51 37.51
CA SER A 23 -28.73 3.83 37.70
C SER A 23 -27.35 3.77 38.35
N TYR A 24 -26.27 4.17 37.67
CA TYR A 24 -25.10 4.81 38.32
C TYR A 24 -24.33 5.68 37.30
N LYS A 25 -24.48 7.01 37.38
CA LYS A 25 -23.48 7.98 36.90
C LYS A 25 -22.70 8.44 38.14
N PRO A 26 -21.37 8.27 38.18
CA PRO A 26 -20.52 9.46 38.35
C PRO A 26 -19.23 9.36 37.50
N LEU A 27 -18.97 10.35 36.64
CA LEU A 27 -18.14 11.52 36.96
C LEU A 27 -16.62 11.24 37.04
N TRP A 28 -16.05 10.48 36.10
CA TRP A 28 -14.61 10.55 35.81
C TRP A 28 -14.42 10.50 34.29
N LEU A 29 -14.40 11.67 33.65
CA LEU A 29 -13.79 11.83 32.33
C LEU A 29 -12.27 11.65 32.52
N PRO A 30 -11.72 10.51 32.05
CA PRO A 30 -10.53 10.60 31.21
C PRO A 30 -10.79 9.89 29.86
N LEU A 31 -12.03 9.90 29.38
CA LEU A 31 -12.46 9.20 28.16
C LEU A 31 -12.18 9.96 26.84
N ILE A 32 -11.57 11.14 26.88
CA ILE A 32 -11.23 11.90 25.65
C ILE A 32 -9.96 11.34 24.98
N SER A 33 -9.11 10.60 25.68
CA SER A 33 -7.84 10.10 25.12
C SER A 33 -7.96 8.88 24.20
N LEU A 34 -9.10 8.18 24.18
CA LEU A 34 -9.26 6.94 23.40
C LEU A 34 -10.02 7.11 22.08
N LEU A 35 -10.55 8.31 21.79
CA LEU A 35 -11.29 8.59 20.55
C LEU A 35 -10.42 9.17 19.42
N PHE A 36 -9.18 9.61 19.70
CA PHE A 36 -8.28 10.17 18.67
C PHE A 36 -7.37 9.14 17.98
N PHE A 37 -7.22 7.93 18.53
CA PHE A 37 -6.11 7.05 18.15
C PHE A 37 -6.45 5.92 17.17
N ARG A 38 -7.62 5.93 16.54
CA ARG A 38 -8.01 4.80 15.67
C ARG A 38 -8.82 5.23 14.45
N ILE A 39 -8.37 6.24 13.71
CA ILE A 39 -8.72 6.29 12.29
C ILE A 39 -8.04 5.07 11.65
N PRO A 40 -8.78 4.05 11.18
CA PRO A 40 -8.15 2.97 10.44
C PRO A 40 -7.58 3.62 9.18
N LYS A 41 -6.25 3.59 8.98
CA LYS A 41 -5.69 3.79 7.64
C LYS A 41 -6.44 2.79 6.77
N VAL A 42 -7.34 3.27 5.93
CA VAL A 42 -8.00 2.46 4.91
C VAL A 42 -6.89 2.18 3.92
N TYR A 43 -6.09 1.16 4.21
CA TYR A 43 -5.00 0.73 3.36
C TYR A 43 -5.64 0.12 2.11
N ARG A 44 -5.71 0.92 1.04
CA ARG A 44 -6.20 0.44 -0.25
C ARG A 44 -5.08 -0.31 -0.94
N PHE A 45 -5.05 -1.62 -0.72
CA PHE A 45 -4.26 -2.51 -1.57
C PHE A 45 -4.69 -2.32 -3.03
N MET A 46 -3.72 -2.00 -3.88
CA MET A 46 -3.86 -1.94 -5.33
C MET A 46 -2.92 -2.94 -5.96
N ASP A 47 -3.24 -3.44 -7.15
CA ASP A 47 -2.29 -4.22 -7.95
C ASP A 47 -1.30 -3.29 -8.66
N CYS A 48 -0.06 -3.77 -8.82
CA CYS A 48 0.95 -3.05 -9.60
C CYS A 48 0.48 -2.93 -11.06
N ARG A 49 0.38 -1.68 -11.56
CA ARG A 49 0.00 -1.43 -12.95
C ARG A 49 1.14 -1.79 -13.90
N SER A 50 0.97 -2.84 -14.70
CA SER A 50 1.91 -3.17 -15.77
C SER A 50 2.03 -2.00 -16.75
N GLY A 51 3.24 -1.75 -17.25
CA GLY A 51 3.53 -0.58 -18.09
C GLY A 51 3.67 0.76 -17.33
N CYS A 52 3.60 0.77 -15.98
CA CYS A 52 3.79 2.00 -15.21
C CYS A 52 5.26 2.40 -15.07
N GLY A 53 6.16 1.50 -14.64
CA GLY A 53 7.60 1.80 -14.53
C GLY A 53 8.00 2.94 -13.58
N ALA A 54 7.08 3.58 -12.85
CA ALA A 54 7.37 4.75 -12.02
C ALA A 54 8.42 4.47 -10.93
N CYS A 55 8.31 3.33 -10.24
CA CYS A 55 9.29 2.90 -9.24
C CYS A 55 10.69 2.61 -9.85
N CYS A 56 10.80 2.42 -11.16
CA CYS A 56 12.07 2.24 -11.85
C CYS A 56 12.68 3.56 -12.37
N ILE A 57 11.93 4.68 -12.29
CA ILE A 57 12.38 6.01 -12.77
C ILE A 57 12.55 6.96 -11.58
N ALA A 58 11.50 7.13 -10.79
CA ALA A 58 11.39 8.22 -9.82
C ALA A 58 12.35 8.13 -8.62
N PRO A 59 12.43 7.02 -7.87
CA PRO A 59 13.13 7.01 -6.59
C PRO A 59 14.65 7.04 -6.75
N SER A 60 15.38 7.52 -5.74
CA SER A 60 16.81 7.26 -5.63
C SER A 60 17.03 5.90 -4.96
N ILE A 61 18.00 5.15 -5.44
CA ILE A 61 18.37 3.84 -4.88
C ILE A 61 19.87 3.88 -4.66
N THR A 62 20.31 3.83 -3.41
CA THR A 62 21.74 3.82 -3.06
C THR A 62 22.29 2.40 -2.90
N SER A 63 21.41 1.40 -2.81
CA SER A 63 21.83 0.00 -2.77
C SER A 63 22.15 -0.52 -4.18
N PRO A 64 23.05 -1.52 -4.31
CA PRO A 64 23.39 -2.09 -5.60
C PRO A 64 22.19 -2.71 -6.32
N ILE A 65 22.13 -2.50 -7.63
CA ILE A 65 21.20 -3.17 -8.55
C ILE A 65 22.06 -3.99 -9.52
N PRO A 66 21.63 -5.18 -9.99
CA PRO A 66 22.38 -5.92 -10.99
C PRO A 66 22.77 -5.03 -12.19
N GLY A 67 24.05 -4.89 -12.53
CA GLY A 67 24.51 -4.00 -13.60
C GLY A 67 24.53 -2.49 -13.26
N MET A 68 24.17 -2.10 -12.04
CA MET A 68 24.32 -0.73 -11.51
C MET A 68 24.83 -0.79 -10.05
N PRO A 69 26.15 -1.00 -9.84
CA PRO A 69 26.73 -1.23 -8.51
C PRO A 69 26.58 -0.04 -7.56
N ASP A 70 26.62 1.18 -8.07
CA ASP A 70 26.45 2.42 -7.29
C ASP A 70 24.97 2.81 -7.10
N GLY A 71 24.04 1.93 -7.49
CA GLY A 71 22.62 2.16 -7.45
C GLY A 71 22.10 3.03 -8.59
N LYS A 72 21.02 3.77 -8.35
CA LYS A 72 20.28 4.57 -9.34
C LYS A 72 19.91 5.95 -8.78
N PRO A 73 20.34 7.05 -9.40
CA PRO A 73 19.88 8.39 -8.99
C PRO A 73 18.36 8.57 -9.17
N ALA A 74 17.77 9.50 -8.42
CA ALA A 74 16.37 9.89 -8.59
C ALA A 74 16.10 10.44 -10.00
N GLY A 75 14.95 10.10 -10.57
CA GLY A 75 14.56 10.51 -11.92
C GLY A 75 15.32 9.83 -13.07
N VAL A 76 16.42 9.12 -12.80
CA VAL A 76 17.16 8.36 -13.80
C VAL A 76 16.46 7.03 -14.07
N ARG A 77 16.34 6.70 -15.36
CA ARG A 77 15.76 5.44 -15.83
C ARG A 77 16.65 4.26 -15.45
N CYS A 78 16.08 3.26 -14.78
CA CYS A 78 16.78 2.01 -14.46
C CYS A 78 17.15 1.21 -15.72
N LEU A 79 18.34 0.59 -15.71
CA LEU A 79 18.83 -0.28 -16.78
C LEU A 79 17.86 -1.43 -17.13
N HIS A 80 17.14 -1.95 -16.14
CA HIS A 80 16.20 -3.08 -16.31
C HIS A 80 14.80 -2.69 -16.76
N LEU A 81 14.54 -1.40 -17.01
CA LEU A 81 13.21 -0.96 -17.46
C LEU A 81 13.11 -1.10 -18.99
N SER A 82 12.27 -2.01 -19.46
CA SER A 82 12.02 -2.25 -20.89
C SER A 82 11.32 -1.06 -21.55
N VAL A 83 11.37 -0.97 -22.88
CA VAL A 83 10.70 0.11 -23.63
C VAL A 83 9.18 0.12 -23.42
N GLU A 84 8.59 -1.04 -23.13
CA GLU A 84 7.18 -1.24 -22.75
C GLU A 84 6.89 -0.91 -21.27
N MET A 85 7.88 -0.35 -20.54
CA MET A 85 7.76 0.07 -19.15
C MET A 85 7.52 -1.10 -18.18
N LEU A 86 8.09 -2.26 -18.50
CA LEU A 86 8.11 -3.45 -17.65
C LEU A 86 9.48 -3.62 -17.00
N CYS A 87 9.51 -3.93 -15.70
CA CYS A 87 10.76 -4.20 -15.01
C CYS A 87 11.22 -5.63 -15.30
N GLY A 88 12.39 -5.79 -15.92
CA GLY A 88 12.97 -7.09 -16.27
C GLY A 88 13.37 -7.96 -15.06
N LEU A 89 13.41 -7.37 -13.86
CA LEU A 89 13.65 -8.09 -12.60
C LEU A 89 12.35 -8.42 -11.86
N PHE A 90 11.18 -8.02 -12.34
CA PHE A 90 9.93 -8.23 -11.60
C PHE A 90 9.67 -9.74 -11.37
N GLY A 91 9.48 -10.14 -10.11
CA GLY A 91 9.23 -11.54 -9.73
C GLY A 91 10.47 -12.45 -9.73
N ARG A 92 11.65 -11.90 -10.00
CA ARG A 92 12.90 -12.66 -10.05
C ARG A 92 13.66 -12.61 -8.72
N PRO A 93 14.43 -13.66 -8.37
CA PRO A 93 15.23 -13.67 -7.15
C PRO A 93 16.37 -12.64 -7.18
N GLU A 94 16.81 -12.21 -8.37
CA GLU A 94 17.83 -11.16 -8.48
C GLU A 94 17.29 -9.74 -8.27
N ARG A 95 15.97 -9.58 -8.03
CA ARG A 95 15.36 -8.27 -7.77
C ARG A 95 15.80 -7.77 -6.39
N PRO A 96 16.42 -6.58 -6.29
CA PRO A 96 16.84 -6.04 -5.00
C PRO A 96 15.66 -5.84 -4.04
N ASP A 97 15.88 -6.06 -2.74
CA ASP A 97 14.87 -5.93 -1.70
C ASP A 97 14.22 -4.55 -1.68
N VAL A 98 15.01 -3.49 -1.91
CA VAL A 98 14.51 -2.11 -2.02
C VAL A 98 13.46 -1.96 -3.12
N CYS A 99 13.64 -2.65 -4.25
CA CYS A 99 12.68 -2.66 -5.34
C CYS A 99 11.43 -3.48 -4.98
N GLY A 100 11.54 -4.47 -4.09
CA GLY A 100 10.43 -5.22 -3.51
C GLY A 100 9.62 -4.42 -2.49
N GLY A 101 10.27 -3.47 -1.80
CA GLY A 101 9.63 -2.57 -0.83
C GLY A 101 8.62 -1.59 -1.45
N PHE A 102 8.74 -1.29 -2.75
CA PHE A 102 7.73 -0.53 -3.51
C PHE A 102 6.51 -1.40 -3.84
N ALA A 103 5.75 -1.75 -2.80
CA ALA A 103 4.44 -2.36 -2.95
C ALA A 103 3.46 -1.38 -3.61
N ALA A 104 2.52 -1.92 -4.40
CA ALA A 104 1.50 -1.11 -5.03
C ALA A 104 0.47 -0.65 -3.97
N ASP A 105 0.38 0.66 -3.84
CA ASP A 105 -0.48 1.35 -2.88
C ASP A 105 -0.91 2.69 -3.48
N GLU A 106 -2.10 3.17 -3.12
CA GLU A 106 -2.65 4.44 -3.62
C GLU A 106 -1.76 5.64 -3.27
N GLU A 107 -1.15 5.66 -2.08
CA GLU A 107 -0.24 6.73 -1.64
C GLU A 107 1.04 6.75 -2.50
N VAL A 108 1.45 5.61 -3.04
CA VAL A 108 2.66 5.46 -3.89
C VAL A 108 2.33 5.70 -5.36
N CYS A 109 1.24 5.10 -5.83
CA CYS A 109 0.95 4.94 -7.25
C CYS A 109 -0.05 5.98 -7.78
N GLY A 110 -0.87 6.61 -6.94
CA GLY A 110 -1.93 7.53 -7.37
C GLY A 110 -2.82 6.96 -8.48
N VAL A 111 -3.41 7.84 -9.30
CA VAL A 111 -4.37 7.38 -10.34
C VAL A 111 -3.70 6.85 -11.60
N ASP A 112 -2.52 7.38 -11.96
CA ASP A 112 -1.81 7.05 -13.19
C ASP A 112 -0.28 7.07 -13.03
N GLN A 113 0.45 6.80 -14.13
CA GLN A 113 1.91 6.79 -14.12
C GLN A 113 2.51 8.15 -13.74
N ALA A 114 1.94 9.25 -14.25
CA ALA A 114 2.46 10.59 -13.98
C ALA A 114 2.31 10.94 -12.49
N ASP A 115 1.18 10.55 -11.90
CA ASP A 115 0.95 10.64 -10.47
C ASP A 115 1.95 9.83 -9.66
N ALA A 116 2.19 8.57 -10.03
CA ALA A 116 3.18 7.73 -9.34
C ALA A 116 4.58 8.37 -9.37
N ILE A 117 5.01 8.89 -10.52
CA ILE A 117 6.30 9.58 -10.65
C ILE A 117 6.34 10.83 -9.77
N ARG A 118 5.26 11.63 -9.77
CA ARG A 118 5.14 12.86 -8.98
C ARG A 118 5.16 12.57 -7.48
N LEU A 119 4.43 11.56 -7.01
CA LEU A 119 4.31 11.18 -5.60
C LEU A 119 5.64 10.65 -5.06
N ILE A 120 6.24 9.67 -5.75
CA ILE A 120 7.53 9.11 -5.34
C ILE A 120 8.60 10.21 -5.37
N GLY A 121 8.65 11.02 -6.42
CA GLY A 121 9.59 12.14 -6.51
C GLY A 121 9.36 13.21 -5.43
N TRP A 122 8.13 13.41 -4.97
CA TRP A 122 7.84 14.29 -3.84
C TRP A 122 8.40 13.72 -2.54
N TRP A 123 8.23 12.42 -2.27
CA TRP A 123 8.82 11.77 -1.10
C TRP A 123 10.33 11.86 -1.09
N GLU A 124 10.99 11.55 -2.20
CA GLU A 124 12.44 11.68 -2.33
C GLU A 124 12.94 13.07 -1.89
N ARG A 125 12.26 14.13 -2.33
CA ARG A 125 12.61 15.50 -1.93
C ARG A 125 12.26 15.80 -0.46
N ALA A 126 11.16 15.25 0.04
CA ALA A 126 10.71 15.46 1.40
C ALA A 126 11.60 14.75 2.43
N THR A 127 12.28 13.67 2.03
CA THR A 127 13.15 12.86 2.91
C THR A 127 14.64 13.01 2.58
N ALA A 128 15.01 13.80 1.58
CA ALA A 128 16.40 14.09 1.27
C ALA A 128 17.07 14.77 2.48
N THR A 129 18.15 14.17 2.98
CA THR A 129 18.96 14.79 4.02
C THR A 129 19.94 15.75 3.34
N THR A 130 19.67 17.04 3.46
CA THR A 130 20.52 18.14 2.96
C THR A 130 21.91 18.14 3.59
#